data_AF-A0A7C1EPS3-F1
#
_entry.id   AF-A0A7C1EPS3-F1
#
_cell.length_a   1.000
_cell.length_b   1.000
_cell.length_c   1.000
_cell.angle_alpha   90.00
_cell.angle_beta   90.00
_cell.angle_gamma   90.00
#
_symmetry.space_group_name_H-M   'P 1'
#
loop_
_entity.id
_entity.type
_entity.pdbx_description
1 polymer ?
#
loop_
_entity_poly.entity_id
_entity_poly.type
_entity_poly.pdbx_seq_one_letter_code
_entity_poly.pdbx_strand_id
1 'polypeptide(L)'
;MFQLAISIPKRLILAGVVMGMASCLLAAGGAAWWWLKCDVQEYLGQATSIPLNPNERSAFACGYVWHSTDAGRTWRRIDVHGLPFGTRDGVLAADRQPGVFYLGIQQLSSSSIYCWNCAWTIQRSAVYVSTDGGHTWTFAYRFRRGPAGVSGFLGLYADPLESGAVWAVVRNGDEISYYGSRTGAQTFSRTCYEYYFVGSNGCRLPKHLQSLFGPETTGGGGVD
;
A
#
# COMPACT_ATOMS: atom_id res chain seq x y z
N MET A 1 36.42 63.06 -2.79
CA MET A 1 35.71 61.78 -3.06
C MET A 1 34.83 61.47 -1.86
N PHE A 2 33.50 61.53 -2.01
CA PHE A 2 32.57 61.14 -0.96
C PHE A 2 32.47 59.61 -0.92
N GLN A 3 32.84 58.99 0.20
CA GLN A 3 32.46 57.61 0.51
C GLN A 3 31.32 57.67 1.54
N LEU A 4 30.09 57.38 1.08
CA LEU A 4 28.96 57.12 1.98
C LEU A 4 29.10 55.68 2.50
N ALA A 5 29.68 55.53 3.68
CA ALA A 5 29.62 54.28 4.42
C ALA A 5 28.21 54.16 5.05
N ILE A 6 27.32 53.43 4.37
CA ILE A 6 26.00 53.10 4.93
C ILE A 6 26.22 52.03 6.01
N SER A 7 26.21 52.43 7.28
CA SER A 7 26.25 51.49 8.39
C SER A 7 24.89 50.80 8.51
N ILE A 8 24.76 49.56 8.05
CA ILE A 8 23.55 48.77 8.26
C ILE A 8 23.46 48.42 9.76
N PRO A 9 22.40 48.84 10.48
CA PRO A 9 22.28 48.58 11.90
C PRO A 9 22.14 47.07 12.17
N LYS A 10 22.92 46.55 13.13
CA LYS A 10 22.98 45.12 13.49
C LYS A 10 21.61 44.49 13.77
N ARG A 11 20.61 45.26 14.22
CA ARG A 11 19.22 44.82 14.44
C ARG A 11 18.49 44.45 13.15
N LEU A 12 18.76 45.12 12.03
CA LEU A 12 18.18 44.79 10.72
C LEU A 12 18.78 43.50 10.15
N ILE A 13 20.07 43.25 10.38
CA ILE A 13 20.74 42.00 10.01
C ILE A 13 20.16 40.83 10.81
N LEU A 14 20.01 40.99 12.13
CA LEU A 14 19.45 39.96 13.00
C LEU A 14 17.98 39.64 12.66
N ALA A 15 17.16 40.67 12.41
CA ALA A 15 15.77 40.50 12.00
C ALA A 15 15.65 39.82 10.62
N GLY A 16 16.52 40.17 9.67
CA GLY A 16 16.59 39.51 8.36
C GLY A 16 16.99 38.03 8.45
N VAL A 17 17.94 37.69 9.32
CA VAL A 17 18.34 36.29 9.56
C VAL A 17 17.22 35.49 10.22
N VAL A 18 16.52 36.06 11.21
CA VAL A 18 15.39 35.40 11.88
C VAL A 18 14.21 35.18 10.91
N MET A 19 13.86 36.17 10.07
CA MET A 19 12.82 36.02 9.06
C MET A 19 13.21 35.04 7.94
N GLY A 20 14.49 35.01 7.53
CA GLY A 20 15.01 34.04 6.56
C GLY A 20 14.97 32.60 7.09
N MET A 21 15.37 32.40 8.34
CA MET A 21 15.30 31.09 9.01
C MET A 21 13.85 30.63 9.22
N ALA A 22 12.94 31.52 9.63
CA ALA A 22 11.52 31.20 9.77
C ALA A 22 10.88 30.82 8.42
N SER A 23 11.21 31.55 7.35
CA SER A 23 10.76 31.23 5.99
C SER A 23 11.30 29.88 5.52
N CYS A 24 12.56 29.55 5.84
CA CYS A 24 13.16 28.27 5.49
C CYS A 24 12.55 27.10 6.28
N LEU A 25 12.24 27.30 7.57
CA LEU A 25 11.55 26.31 8.41
C LEU A 25 10.09 26.10 7.98
N LEU A 26 9.39 27.16 7.56
CA LEU A 26 8.05 27.06 6.99
C LEU A 26 8.06 26.39 5.62
N ALA A 27 9.05 26.68 4.76
CA ALA A 27 9.22 26.01 3.48
C ALA A 27 9.60 24.54 3.65
N ALA A 28 10.50 24.22 4.60
CA ALA A 28 10.85 22.84 4.94
C ALA A 28 9.68 22.10 5.60
N GLY A 29 8.92 22.77 6.46
CA GLY A 29 7.69 22.25 7.06
C GLY A 29 6.59 22.00 6.04
N GLY A 30 6.40 22.91 5.08
CA GLY A 30 5.45 22.78 3.97
C GLY A 30 5.84 21.70 2.97
N ALA A 31 7.13 21.59 2.64
CA ALA A 31 7.65 20.49 1.83
C ALA A 31 7.47 19.16 2.56
N ALA A 32 7.88 19.06 3.84
CA ALA A 32 7.67 17.88 4.66
C ALA A 32 6.19 17.51 4.77
N TRP A 33 5.29 18.50 4.90
CA TRP A 33 3.84 18.28 4.86
C TRP A 33 3.36 17.67 3.55
N TRP A 34 3.88 18.14 2.41
CA TRP A 34 3.55 17.58 1.10
C TRP A 34 4.06 16.15 0.93
N TRP A 35 5.23 15.82 1.46
CA TRP A 35 5.80 14.45 1.43
C TRP A 35 5.17 13.48 2.44
N LEU A 36 4.59 13.99 3.54
CA LEU A 36 4.04 13.17 4.62
C LEU A 36 2.50 13.08 4.60
N LYS A 37 1.83 13.90 3.78
CA LYS A 37 0.36 13.81 3.65
C LYS A 37 0.00 12.44 3.08
N CYS A 38 -0.83 11.71 3.83
CA CYS A 38 -1.57 10.57 3.32
C CYS A 38 -3.05 10.92 3.36
N ASP A 39 -3.68 10.95 2.20
CA ASP A 39 -5.11 11.21 2.07
C ASP A 39 -5.86 9.88 2.03
N VAL A 40 -6.52 9.51 3.13
CA VAL A 40 -7.23 8.24 3.23
C VAL A 40 -8.26 8.07 2.11
N GLN A 41 -8.85 9.16 1.62
CA GLN A 41 -9.91 9.11 0.61
C GLN A 41 -9.45 8.47 -0.70
N GLU A 42 -8.17 8.56 -1.04
CA GLU A 42 -7.57 7.92 -2.22
C GLU A 42 -7.59 6.38 -2.13
N TYR A 43 -7.66 5.83 -0.92
CA TYR A 43 -7.57 4.38 -0.65
C TYR A 43 -8.92 3.72 -0.43
N LEU A 44 -9.93 4.46 0.06
CA LEU A 44 -11.24 3.89 0.44
C LEU A 44 -11.99 3.26 -0.74
N GLY A 45 -11.68 3.68 -1.98
CA GLY A 45 -12.18 3.05 -3.20
C GLY A 45 -11.76 1.58 -3.34
N GLN A 46 -10.57 1.22 -2.84
CA GLN A 46 -10.00 -0.12 -2.90
C GLN A 46 -10.39 -1.00 -1.71
N ALA A 47 -11.25 -0.50 -0.81
CA ALA A 47 -11.61 -1.24 0.39
C ALA A 47 -12.29 -2.57 0.06
N THR A 48 -11.74 -3.64 0.63
CA THR A 48 -12.25 -5.00 0.51
C THR A 48 -13.50 -5.17 1.37
N SER A 49 -14.48 -5.93 0.89
CA SER A 49 -15.64 -6.33 1.69
C SER A 49 -15.46 -7.74 2.25
N ILE A 50 -16.08 -8.01 3.38
CA ILE A 50 -16.16 -9.38 3.89
C ILE A 50 -17.15 -10.15 3.01
N PRO A 51 -16.81 -11.36 2.51
CA PRO A 51 -17.70 -12.14 1.65
C PRO A 51 -19.09 -12.41 2.24
N LEU A 52 -19.19 -12.47 3.56
CA LEU A 52 -20.43 -12.70 4.30
C LEU A 52 -21.31 -11.46 4.43
N ASN A 53 -20.74 -10.26 4.38
CA ASN A 53 -21.43 -9.01 4.62
C ASN A 53 -20.85 -7.89 3.75
N PRO A 54 -21.44 -7.60 2.58
CA PRO A 54 -20.92 -6.58 1.68
C PRO A 54 -21.00 -5.14 2.24
N ASN A 55 -21.82 -4.92 3.28
CA ASN A 55 -21.86 -3.62 3.98
C ASN A 55 -20.63 -3.41 4.87
N GLU A 56 -19.94 -4.48 5.22
CA GLU A 56 -18.73 -4.42 6.03
C GLU A 56 -17.52 -4.35 5.12
N ARG A 57 -16.84 -3.20 5.14
CA ARG A 57 -15.71 -2.89 4.27
C ARG A 57 -14.49 -2.49 5.10
N SER A 58 -13.32 -2.93 4.69
CA SER A 58 -12.06 -2.60 5.35
C SER A 58 -10.99 -2.22 4.32
N ALA A 59 -10.14 -1.26 4.67
CA ALA A 59 -8.98 -0.86 3.87
C ALA A 59 -7.78 -0.65 4.78
N PHE A 60 -6.57 -0.82 4.24
CA PHE A 60 -5.35 -0.40 4.91
C PHE A 60 -4.81 0.84 4.21
N ALA A 61 -4.68 1.93 4.95
CA ALA A 61 -4.25 3.22 4.39
C ALA A 61 -3.60 4.07 5.46
N CYS A 62 -2.54 4.79 5.09
CA CYS A 62 -1.83 5.71 5.97
C CYS A 62 -1.26 5.05 7.23
N GLY A 63 -0.98 3.74 7.18
CA GLY A 63 -0.49 2.96 8.32
C GLY A 63 -1.56 2.44 9.27
N TYR A 64 -2.85 2.63 8.95
CA TYR A 64 -3.97 2.21 9.77
C TYR A 64 -4.92 1.30 9.00
N VAL A 65 -5.69 0.50 9.74
CA VAL A 65 -6.88 -0.14 9.18
C VAL A 65 -8.05 0.83 9.32
N TRP A 66 -8.82 0.98 8.25
CA TRP A 66 -10.06 1.72 8.21
C TRP A 66 -11.19 0.74 7.99
N HIS A 67 -12.22 0.81 8.81
CA HIS A 67 -13.33 -0.13 8.80
C HIS A 67 -14.67 0.59 8.73
N SER A 68 -15.59 0.05 7.95
CA SER A 68 -16.93 0.57 7.76
C SER A 68 -17.94 -0.56 7.92
N THR A 69 -19.09 -0.24 8.51
CA THR A 69 -20.22 -1.16 8.68
C THR A 69 -21.45 -0.72 7.87
N ASP A 70 -21.33 0.34 7.07
CA ASP A 70 -22.42 1.00 6.34
C ASP A 70 -22.11 1.16 4.84
N ALA A 71 -21.43 0.16 4.28
CA ALA A 71 -21.01 0.08 2.87
C ALA A 71 -20.00 1.18 2.45
N GLY A 72 -19.26 1.74 3.41
CA GLY A 72 -18.23 2.75 3.17
C GLY A 72 -18.73 4.19 3.26
N ARG A 73 -19.92 4.44 3.84
CA ARG A 73 -20.40 5.82 4.07
C ARG A 73 -19.66 6.46 5.24
N THR A 74 -19.40 5.70 6.29
CA THR A 74 -18.61 6.13 7.44
C THR A 74 -17.50 5.12 7.73
N TRP A 75 -16.39 5.63 8.26
CA TRP A 75 -15.17 4.86 8.50
C TRP A 75 -14.64 5.12 9.91
N ARG A 76 -14.33 4.05 10.63
CA ARG A 76 -13.58 4.10 11.90
C ARG A 76 -12.13 3.70 11.65
N ARG A 77 -11.21 4.40 12.31
CA ARG A 77 -9.79 4.04 12.34
C ARG A 77 -9.57 2.94 13.38
N ILE A 78 -8.74 1.97 13.03
CA ILE A 78 -8.25 0.90 13.88
C ILE A 78 -6.73 1.06 13.93
N ASP A 79 -6.21 1.24 15.15
CA ASP A 79 -4.77 1.39 15.38
C ASP A 79 -4.06 0.03 15.24
N VAL A 80 -2.86 0.07 14.66
CA VAL A 80 -2.15 -1.10 14.15
C VAL A 80 -0.82 -1.30 14.87
N HIS A 81 -0.55 -2.54 15.26
CA HIS A 81 0.69 -2.97 15.91
C HIS A 81 1.29 -4.20 15.23
N GLY A 82 2.61 -4.38 15.36
CA GLY A 82 3.34 -5.55 14.83
C GLY A 82 3.75 -5.47 13.36
N LEU A 83 3.31 -4.43 12.64
CA LEU A 83 3.81 -4.15 11.30
C LEU A 83 5.19 -3.46 11.32
N PRO A 84 5.97 -3.58 10.23
CA PRO A 84 7.22 -2.85 10.09
C PRO A 84 7.03 -1.34 10.23
N PHE A 85 8.02 -0.68 10.85
CA PHE A 85 8.03 0.77 10.97
C PHE A 85 7.94 1.44 9.59
N GLY A 86 7.12 2.50 9.49
CA GLY A 86 6.91 3.23 8.25
C GLY A 86 6.05 2.51 7.21
N THR A 87 5.39 1.39 7.57
CA THR A 87 4.36 0.79 6.72
C THR A 87 3.21 1.79 6.56
N ARG A 88 2.99 2.26 5.33
CA ARG A 88 1.95 3.22 5.01
C ARG A 88 0.82 2.60 4.18
N ASP A 89 1.21 1.82 3.18
CA ASP A 89 0.30 1.32 2.15
C ASP A 89 0.47 -0.20 2.00
N GLY A 90 -0.61 -0.88 1.62
CA GLY A 90 -0.66 -2.32 1.41
C GLY A 90 -2.02 -2.76 0.90
N VAL A 91 -2.09 -4.01 0.41
CA VAL A 91 -3.34 -4.60 -0.07
C VAL A 91 -3.95 -5.43 1.03
N LEU A 92 -5.12 -5.03 1.52
CA LEU A 92 -5.85 -5.72 2.57
C LEU A 92 -6.86 -6.70 1.96
N ALA A 93 -6.88 -7.94 2.45
CA ALA A 93 -7.90 -8.93 2.16
C ALA A 93 -8.56 -9.39 3.47
N ALA A 94 -9.90 -9.44 3.48
CA ALA A 94 -10.66 -9.92 4.63
C ALA A 94 -11.05 -11.39 4.42
N ASP A 95 -10.73 -12.24 5.39
CA ASP A 95 -11.15 -13.63 5.37
C ASP A 95 -12.68 -13.72 5.54
N ARG A 96 -13.23 -14.87 5.15
CA ARG A 96 -14.63 -15.19 5.46
C ARG A 96 -14.85 -15.29 6.99
N GLN A 97 -13.84 -15.71 7.75
CA GLN A 97 -13.88 -15.68 9.21
C GLN A 97 -13.74 -14.23 9.73
N PRO A 98 -14.74 -13.71 10.47
CA PRO A 98 -14.67 -12.35 10.99
C PRO A 98 -13.44 -12.12 11.87
N GLY A 99 -12.82 -10.96 11.72
CA GLY A 99 -11.63 -10.57 12.49
C GLY A 99 -10.30 -11.10 11.93
N VAL A 100 -10.32 -11.97 10.92
CA VAL A 100 -9.11 -12.43 10.23
C VAL A 100 -8.85 -11.59 8.99
N PHE A 101 -7.67 -10.98 8.93
CA PHE A 101 -7.23 -10.16 7.81
C PHE A 101 -5.84 -10.59 7.33
N TYR A 102 -5.62 -10.46 6.03
CA TYR A 102 -4.33 -10.61 5.37
C TYR A 102 -3.91 -9.26 4.80
N LEU A 103 -2.65 -8.86 5.04
CA LEU A 103 -2.09 -7.62 4.52
C LEU A 103 -0.85 -7.90 3.71
N GLY A 104 -0.92 -7.60 2.40
CA GLY A 104 0.21 -7.63 1.49
C GLY A 104 0.97 -6.31 1.55
N ILE A 105 2.19 -6.35 2.07
CA ILE A 105 3.09 -5.19 2.12
C ILE A 105 4.14 -5.36 1.03
N GLN A 106 4.25 -4.38 0.14
CA GLN A 106 5.13 -4.42 -1.05
C GLN A 106 6.58 -4.03 -0.78
N GLN A 107 7.50 -4.48 -1.64
CA GLN A 107 8.86 -3.94 -1.71
C GLN A 107 8.84 -2.59 -2.40
N LEU A 108 9.35 -1.57 -1.72
CA LEU A 108 9.38 -0.21 -2.25
C LEU A 108 10.58 -0.01 -3.19
N SER A 109 10.28 0.43 -4.41
CA SER A 109 11.16 1.27 -5.23
C SER A 109 10.37 2.51 -5.59
N SER A 110 10.55 3.63 -4.89
CA SER A 110 10.09 4.97 -5.31
C SER A 110 8.65 5.06 -5.89
N SER A 111 7.71 4.20 -5.48
CA SER A 111 6.31 4.25 -5.91
C SER A 111 5.46 3.43 -4.95
N SER A 112 4.95 4.10 -3.92
CA SER A 112 3.67 3.74 -3.32
C SER A 112 2.58 3.76 -4.39
N ILE A 113 1.49 3.02 -4.17
CA ILE A 113 0.29 2.96 -5.04
C ILE A 113 -0.14 4.38 -5.48
N TYR A 114 0.07 5.40 -4.63
CA TYR A 114 -0.22 6.81 -4.95
C TYR A 114 0.91 7.79 -4.61
N CYS A 115 2.12 7.35 -4.22
CA CYS A 115 3.22 8.28 -3.95
C CYS A 115 4.60 7.80 -4.38
N TRP A 116 5.23 8.58 -5.24
CA TRP A 116 6.56 8.32 -5.79
C TRP A 116 7.72 8.36 -4.76
N ASN A 117 7.55 8.91 -3.55
CA ASN A 117 8.69 9.15 -2.63
C ASN A 117 8.35 9.05 -1.12
N CYS A 118 7.15 8.59 -0.74
CA CYS A 118 6.64 8.75 0.62
C CYS A 118 6.95 7.60 1.60
N ALA A 119 7.76 6.62 1.21
CA ALA A 119 7.85 5.37 1.95
C ALA A 119 9.29 5.03 2.36
N TRP A 120 9.47 4.80 3.67
CA TRP A 120 10.77 4.89 4.34
C TRP A 120 11.51 3.55 4.53
N THR A 121 11.06 2.43 3.94
CA THR A 121 11.69 1.12 4.15
C THR A 121 11.81 0.25 2.88
N ILE A 122 13.00 -0.28 2.60
CA ILE A 122 13.21 -1.30 1.55
C ILE A 122 12.81 -2.67 2.13
N GLN A 123 11.51 -2.94 2.21
CA GLN A 123 10.98 -4.24 2.64
C GLN A 123 10.92 -5.21 1.44
N ARG A 124 10.86 -6.53 1.64
CA ARG A 124 10.50 -7.48 0.56
C ARG A 124 9.00 -7.67 0.57
N SER A 125 8.38 -8.00 -0.57
CA SER A 125 6.95 -8.32 -0.58
C SER A 125 6.64 -9.45 0.40
N ALA A 126 5.79 -9.15 1.37
CA ALA A 126 5.45 -10.05 2.45
C ALA A 126 3.96 -9.96 2.79
N VAL A 127 3.42 -11.03 3.36
CA VAL A 127 2.08 -11.10 3.91
C VAL A 127 2.18 -11.09 5.43
N TYR A 128 1.35 -10.26 6.06
CA TYR A 128 1.09 -10.24 7.48
C TYR A 128 -0.35 -10.69 7.73
N VAL A 129 -0.58 -11.32 8.87
CA VAL A 129 -1.90 -11.83 9.28
C VAL A 129 -2.30 -11.18 10.59
N SER A 130 -3.56 -10.76 10.66
CA SER A 130 -4.23 -10.37 11.90
C SER A 130 -5.40 -11.32 12.13
N THR A 131 -5.67 -11.66 13.39
CA THR A 131 -6.81 -12.48 13.81
C THR A 131 -7.67 -11.79 14.86
N ASP A 132 -7.45 -10.48 15.07
CA ASP A 132 -8.08 -9.68 16.12
C ASP A 132 -8.76 -8.42 15.56
N GLY A 133 -9.17 -8.44 14.29
CA GLY A 133 -9.84 -7.31 13.67
C GLY A 133 -8.89 -6.23 13.15
N GLY A 134 -7.61 -6.55 12.95
CA GLY A 134 -6.62 -5.65 12.37
C GLY A 134 -5.81 -4.84 13.38
N HIS A 135 -5.94 -5.17 14.68
CA HIS A 135 -5.20 -4.47 15.74
C HIS A 135 -3.75 -4.95 15.83
N THR A 136 -3.52 -6.25 15.83
CA THR A 136 -2.18 -6.84 15.86
C THR A 136 -1.91 -7.68 14.61
N TRP A 137 -0.68 -7.57 14.12
CA TRP A 137 -0.24 -8.21 12.89
C TRP A 137 1.02 -9.02 13.13
N THR A 138 1.02 -10.24 12.60
CA THR A 138 2.17 -11.14 12.66
C THR A 138 2.67 -11.40 11.25
N PHE A 139 4.00 -11.41 11.09
CA PHE A 139 4.63 -11.82 9.84
C PHE A 139 4.24 -13.27 9.51
N ALA A 140 3.73 -13.50 8.30
CA ALA A 140 3.32 -14.84 7.87
C ALA A 140 4.25 -15.40 6.80
N TYR A 141 4.42 -14.69 5.68
CA TYR A 141 5.17 -15.20 4.55
C TYR A 141 5.88 -14.10 3.78
N ARG A 142 6.99 -14.46 3.13
CA ARG A 142 7.78 -13.55 2.29
C ARG A 142 8.04 -14.21 0.94
N PHE A 143 7.69 -13.49 -0.12
CA PHE A 143 7.94 -13.96 -1.48
C PHE A 143 9.43 -13.87 -1.85
N ARG A 144 9.89 -14.79 -2.70
CA ARG A 144 11.27 -14.77 -3.21
C ARG A 144 11.43 -13.60 -4.18
N ARG A 145 12.62 -12.99 -4.17
CA ARG A 145 13.01 -12.00 -5.19
C ARG A 145 13.20 -12.68 -6.54
N GLY A 146 12.80 -12.00 -7.59
CA GLY A 146 13.18 -12.33 -8.96
C GLY A 146 14.41 -11.54 -9.38
N PRO A 147 14.93 -11.82 -10.58
CA PRO A 147 16.16 -11.20 -11.09
C PRO A 147 16.06 -9.68 -11.24
N ALA A 148 14.85 -9.14 -11.41
CA ALA A 148 14.59 -7.75 -11.82
C ALA A 148 14.30 -6.75 -10.67
N GLY A 149 14.57 -7.12 -9.41
CA GLY A 149 14.88 -6.14 -8.35
C GLY A 149 13.72 -5.47 -7.59
N VAL A 150 12.49 -5.42 -8.10
CA VAL A 150 11.34 -4.83 -7.41
C VAL A 150 10.14 -5.77 -7.43
N SER A 151 9.57 -6.06 -6.26
CA SER A 151 8.38 -6.91 -6.12
C SER A 151 7.21 -6.14 -5.51
N GLY A 152 6.01 -6.28 -6.05
CA GLY A 152 4.80 -5.60 -5.57
C GLY A 152 3.58 -6.50 -5.66
N PHE A 153 2.58 -6.25 -4.81
CA PHE A 153 1.29 -6.93 -4.93
C PHE A 153 0.45 -6.22 -5.99
N LEU A 154 -0.02 -6.96 -6.98
CA LEU A 154 -1.10 -6.53 -7.87
C LEU A 154 -2.47 -6.83 -7.26
N GLY A 155 -2.53 -7.83 -6.38
CA GLY A 155 -3.74 -8.17 -5.65
C GLY A 155 -3.48 -9.21 -4.57
N LEU A 156 -4.33 -9.18 -3.55
CA LEU A 156 -4.40 -10.17 -2.48
C LEU A 156 -5.88 -10.44 -2.24
N TYR A 157 -6.27 -11.72 -2.27
CA TYR A 157 -7.68 -12.12 -2.25
C TYR A 157 -7.85 -13.28 -1.28
N ALA A 158 -8.71 -13.15 -0.29
CA ALA A 158 -9.13 -14.30 0.52
C ALA A 158 -10.23 -15.09 -0.20
N ASP A 159 -10.31 -16.41 0.00
CA ASP A 159 -11.37 -17.21 -0.62
C ASP A 159 -12.71 -16.86 0.03
N PRO A 160 -13.74 -16.46 -0.74
CA PRO A 160 -15.08 -16.34 -0.20
C PRO A 160 -15.69 -17.69 0.20
N LEU A 161 -15.17 -18.81 -0.31
CA LEU A 161 -15.68 -20.17 -0.11
C LEU A 161 -14.90 -20.96 0.95
N GLU A 162 -13.67 -20.57 1.28
CA GLU A 162 -12.75 -21.33 2.13
C GLU A 162 -11.92 -20.41 3.03
N SER A 163 -12.21 -20.45 4.33
CA SER A 163 -11.43 -19.70 5.32
C SER A 163 -9.99 -20.22 5.38
N GLY A 164 -9.02 -19.31 5.55
CA GLY A 164 -7.61 -19.66 5.56
C GLY A 164 -6.98 -19.79 4.17
N ALA A 165 -7.79 -19.74 3.10
CA ALA A 165 -7.28 -19.76 1.75
C ALA A 165 -7.14 -18.34 1.19
N VAL A 166 -5.98 -18.04 0.61
CA VAL A 166 -5.60 -16.71 0.12
C VAL A 166 -4.76 -16.81 -1.14
N TRP A 167 -5.01 -15.93 -2.10
CA TRP A 167 -4.29 -15.83 -3.36
C TRP A 167 -3.61 -14.49 -3.46
N ALA A 168 -2.34 -14.52 -3.88
CA ALA A 168 -1.56 -13.32 -4.11
C ALA A 168 -1.15 -13.28 -5.58
N VAL A 169 -1.32 -12.12 -6.21
CA VAL A 169 -0.75 -11.81 -7.52
C VAL A 169 0.41 -10.85 -7.27
N VAL A 170 1.63 -11.30 -7.56
CA VAL A 170 2.85 -10.56 -7.26
C VAL A 170 3.58 -10.25 -8.55
N ARG A 171 3.81 -8.96 -8.82
CA ARG A 171 4.70 -8.50 -9.88
C ARG A 171 6.13 -8.52 -9.38
N ASN A 172 7.06 -8.88 -10.26
CA ASN A 172 8.47 -8.99 -9.97
C ASN A 172 9.28 -8.62 -11.22
N GLY A 173 9.53 -7.32 -11.40
CA GLY A 173 9.91 -6.76 -12.70
C GLY A 173 8.86 -7.10 -13.76
N ASP A 174 9.27 -7.85 -14.78
CA ASP A 174 8.42 -8.21 -15.92
C ASP A 174 7.60 -9.49 -15.69
N GLU A 175 7.86 -10.23 -14.62
CA GLU A 175 7.12 -11.44 -14.25
C GLU A 175 5.90 -11.07 -13.37
N ILE A 176 4.73 -11.60 -13.71
CA ILE A 176 3.55 -11.64 -12.85
C ILE A 176 3.37 -13.09 -12.40
N SER A 177 3.51 -13.34 -11.10
CA SER A 177 3.36 -14.65 -10.49
C SER A 177 2.06 -14.73 -9.68
N TYR A 178 1.31 -15.80 -9.90
CA TYR A 178 0.09 -16.14 -9.17
C TYR A 178 0.45 -17.18 -8.11
N TYR A 179 0.09 -16.89 -6.86
CA TYR A 179 0.32 -17.77 -5.72
C TYR A 179 -1.00 -18.11 -5.05
N GLY A 180 -1.10 -19.34 -4.55
CA GLY A 180 -2.19 -19.78 -3.69
C GLY A 180 -1.66 -20.31 -2.37
N SER A 181 -2.38 -20.04 -1.30
CA SER A 181 -2.19 -20.61 0.03
C SER A 181 -3.54 -21.14 0.53
N ARG A 182 -3.49 -22.25 1.26
CA ARG A 182 -4.63 -22.82 2.01
C ARG A 182 -4.27 -23.02 3.48
N THR A 183 -3.25 -22.29 3.95
CA THR A 183 -2.61 -22.48 5.26
C THR A 183 -2.68 -21.21 6.10
N GLY A 184 -3.67 -20.35 5.87
CA GLY A 184 -3.78 -19.05 6.55
C GLY A 184 -2.59 -18.14 6.22
N ALA A 185 -2.16 -18.12 4.97
CA ALA A 185 -0.99 -17.39 4.48
C ALA A 185 0.37 -17.84 5.04
N GLN A 186 0.47 -18.97 5.76
CA GLN A 186 1.75 -19.46 6.29
C GLN A 186 2.69 -19.96 5.17
N THR A 187 2.12 -20.56 4.13
CA THR A 187 2.87 -21.08 2.98
C THR A 187 2.13 -20.79 1.68
N PHE A 188 2.88 -20.34 0.66
CA PHE A 188 2.34 -20.07 -0.67
C PHE A 188 3.01 -20.97 -1.71
N SER A 189 2.20 -21.53 -2.61
CA SER A 189 2.64 -22.26 -3.78
C SER A 189 2.37 -21.44 -5.03
N ARG A 190 3.37 -21.28 -5.90
CA ARG A 190 3.20 -20.61 -7.19
C ARG A 190 2.39 -21.52 -8.11
N THR A 191 1.23 -21.04 -8.56
CA THR A 191 0.33 -21.79 -9.44
C THR A 191 0.59 -21.50 -10.91
N CYS A 192 0.94 -20.25 -11.23
CA CYS A 192 1.18 -19.79 -12.61
C CYS A 192 2.09 -18.57 -12.61
N TYR A 193 2.72 -18.29 -13.75
CA TYR A 193 3.40 -17.01 -13.99
C TYR A 193 3.39 -16.65 -15.47
N GLU A 194 3.40 -15.36 -15.76
CA GLU A 194 3.48 -14.81 -17.11
C GLU A 194 4.45 -13.63 -17.16
N TYR A 195 4.98 -13.33 -18.35
CA TYR A 195 5.89 -12.20 -18.56
C TYR A 195 5.20 -11.13 -19.39
N TYR A 196 5.23 -9.89 -18.94
CA TYR A 196 4.54 -8.76 -19.58
C TYR A 196 4.88 -8.62 -21.08
N PHE A 197 6.16 -8.77 -21.44
CA PHE A 197 6.63 -8.61 -22.82
C PHE A 197 6.39 -9.83 -23.74
N VAL A 198 6.02 -10.98 -23.18
CA VAL A 198 5.83 -12.23 -23.94
C VAL A 198 4.35 -12.44 -24.32
N GLY A 199 3.44 -11.62 -23.78
CA GLY A 199 1.99 -11.80 -23.89
C GLY A 199 1.43 -12.68 -22.77
N SER A 200 0.10 -12.65 -22.59
CA SER A 200 -0.54 -13.45 -21.54
C SER A 200 -0.51 -14.94 -21.91
N ASN A 201 0.01 -15.75 -21.00
CA ASN A 201 0.05 -17.22 -21.15
C ASN A 201 -1.24 -17.88 -20.63
N GLY A 202 -2.30 -17.11 -20.38
CA GLY A 202 -3.57 -17.60 -19.83
C GLY A 202 -3.55 -17.85 -18.33
N CYS A 203 -2.56 -17.34 -17.60
CA CYS A 203 -2.54 -17.40 -16.14
C CYS A 203 -3.72 -16.61 -15.56
N ARG A 204 -4.50 -17.25 -14.69
CA ARG A 204 -5.66 -16.63 -14.04
C ARG A 204 -5.83 -17.14 -12.63
N LEU A 205 -6.45 -16.30 -11.79
CA LEU A 205 -6.98 -16.75 -10.51
C LEU A 205 -8.10 -17.80 -10.71
N PRO A 206 -8.40 -18.63 -9.70
CA PRO A 206 -9.59 -19.47 -9.69
C PRO A 206 -10.85 -18.70 -10.13
N LYS A 207 -11.75 -19.36 -10.86
CA LYS A 207 -12.91 -18.71 -11.49
C LYS A 207 -13.76 -17.90 -10.51
N HIS A 208 -13.96 -18.39 -9.29
CA HIS A 208 -14.72 -17.72 -8.24
C HIS A 208 -14.05 -16.47 -7.65
N LEU A 209 -12.76 -16.25 -7.95
CA LEU A 209 -12.00 -15.06 -7.56
C LEU A 209 -11.81 -14.07 -8.70
N GLN A 210 -12.08 -14.46 -9.96
CA GLN A 210 -11.90 -13.58 -11.11
C GLN A 210 -12.81 -12.35 -11.05
N SER A 211 -13.98 -12.44 -10.42
CA SER A 211 -14.87 -11.29 -10.21
C SER A 211 -14.36 -10.30 -9.17
N LEU A 212 -13.43 -10.71 -8.30
CA LEU A 212 -12.77 -9.83 -7.32
C LEU A 212 -11.55 -9.12 -7.93
N PHE A 213 -11.02 -9.65 -9.03
CA PHE A 213 -9.99 -9.02 -9.83
C PHE A 213 -10.67 -8.03 -10.80
N GLY A 214 -10.57 -6.73 -10.50
CA GLY A 214 -11.20 -5.68 -11.31
C GLY A 214 -10.73 -5.72 -12.77
N PRO A 215 -11.58 -5.30 -13.73
CA PRO A 215 -11.24 -5.27 -15.16
C PRO A 215 -10.40 -4.04 -15.51
N GLU A 216 -9.24 -3.84 -14.90
CA GLU A 216 -8.31 -2.77 -15.32
C GLU A 216 -6.87 -3.24 -15.05
N THR A 217 -6.23 -3.80 -16.08
CA THR A 217 -4.75 -3.86 -16.27
C THR A 217 -4.33 -4.69 -17.50
N THR A 218 -5.25 -5.28 -18.27
CA THR A 218 -4.93 -5.69 -19.64
C THR A 218 -5.06 -4.48 -20.55
N GLY A 219 -4.00 -3.67 -20.61
CA GLY A 219 -3.83 -2.68 -21.68
C GLY A 219 -3.89 -3.39 -23.03
N GLY A 220 -5.01 -3.25 -23.72
CA GLY A 220 -5.17 -3.46 -25.14
C GLY A 220 -5.89 -2.24 -25.66
N GLY A 221 -5.14 -1.28 -26.17
CA GLY A 221 -5.71 -0.12 -26.86
C GLY A 221 -6.52 -0.58 -28.06
N GLY A 222 -7.84 -0.43 -27.98
CA GLY A 222 -8.69 -0.28 -29.14
C GLY A 222 -8.73 1.22 -29.45
N VAL A 223 -8.07 1.58 -30.55
CA VAL A 223 -8.27 2.86 -31.22
C VAL A 223 -9.65 2.76 -31.89
N ASP A 224 -10.59 3.59 -31.43
CA ASP A 224 -11.67 4.10 -32.27
C ASP A 224 -11.27 5.51 -32.73
#